data_AF-A0A661Q9H2-F1
#
_entry.id   AF-A0A661Q9H2-F1
#
_cell.length_a   1.000
_cell.length_b   1.000
_cell.length_c   1.000
_cell.angle_alpha   90.00
_cell.angle_beta   90.00
_cell.angle_gamma   90.00
#
_symmetry.space_group_name_H-M   'P 1'
#
loop_
_entity.id
_entity.type
_entity.pdbx_description
1 polymer ?
#
loop_
_entity_poly.entity_id
_entity_poly.type
_entity_poly.pdbx_seq_one_letter_code
_entity_poly.pdbx_strand_id
1 'polypeptide(L)' 'MAIGYFTGGKNRDARIILSVGTGLRNPPVAILVASQNFSAEPMAAMTPLLVIIIGLSILFPLAAKIGKKA' A
#
# COMPACT_ATOMS: atom_id res chain seq x y z
N MET A 1 -3.43 4.80 2.44
CA MET A 1 -4.55 4.89 1.48
C MET A 1 -5.42 6.12 1.76
N ALA A 2 -6.17 6.16 2.87
CA ALA A 2 -7.08 7.27 3.20
C ALA A 2 -6.37 8.63 3.29
N ILE A 3 -5.21 8.69 3.94
CA ILE A 3 -4.42 9.93 4.09
C ILE A 3 -4.05 10.51 2.71
N GLY A 4 -3.55 9.69 1.78
CA GLY A 4 -3.23 10.11 0.42
C GLY A 4 -4.45 10.60 -0.39
N TYR A 5 -5.63 10.05 -0.12
CA TYR A 5 -6.86 10.52 -0.76
C TYR A 5 -7.28 11.91 -0.24
N PHE A 6 -7.16 12.14 1.07
CA PHE A 6 -7.47 13.44 1.67
C PHE A 6 -6.46 14.52 1.31
N THR A 7 -5.18 14.18 1.17
CA THR A 7 -4.12 15.14 0.82
C THR A 7 -4.02 15.44 -0.68
N GLY A 8 -4.66 14.66 -1.55
CA GLY A 8 -4.55 14.83 -3.01
C GLY A 8 -5.32 16.00 -3.64
N GLY A 9 -5.92 16.88 -2.83
CA GLY A 9 -6.53 18.13 -3.29
C GLY A 9 -7.83 17.98 -4.09
N LYS A 10 -8.18 18.99 -4.90
CA LYS A 10 -9.49 19.08 -5.59
C LYS A 10 -9.59 18.16 -6.82
N ASN A 11 -8.47 17.87 -7.49
CA ASN A 11 -8.44 17.02 -8.69
C ASN A 11 -8.68 15.55 -8.31
N ARG A 12 -9.62 14.88 -9.02
CA ARG A 12 -10.01 13.49 -8.75
C ARG A 12 -8.89 12.51 -9.07
N ASP A 13 -8.16 12.74 -10.16
CA ASP A 13 -7.07 11.86 -10.59
C ASP A 13 -5.88 11.97 -9.64
N ALA A 14 -5.56 13.20 -9.20
CA ALA A 14 -4.52 13.43 -8.19
C ALA A 14 -4.80 12.71 -6.87
N ARG A 15 -6.05 12.74 -6.38
CA ARG A 15 -6.46 12.00 -5.18
C ARG A 15 -6.32 10.49 -5.33
N ILE A 16 -6.67 9.95 -6.49
CA ILE A 16 -6.52 8.52 -6.77
C ILE A 16 -5.03 8.14 -6.78
N ILE A 17 -4.21 8.87 -7.54
CA ILE A 17 -2.76 8.62 -7.66
C ILE A 17 -2.08 8.71 -6.28
N LEU A 18 -2.36 9.76 -5.49
CA LEU A 18 -1.79 9.87 -4.15
C LEU A 18 -2.28 8.76 -3.22
N SER A 19 -3.57 8.43 -3.24
CA SER A 19 -4.10 7.36 -2.38
C SER A 19 -3.42 6.01 -2.64
N VAL A 20 -3.15 5.71 -3.92
CA VAL A 20 -2.47 4.50 -4.41
C VAL A 20 -0.98 4.57 -4.05
N GLY A 21 -0.29 5.66 -4.38
CA GLY A 21 1.14 5.84 -4.11
C GLY A 21 1.47 5.78 -2.62
N THR A 22 0.61 6.32 -1.75
CA THR A 22 0.80 6.24 -0.29
C THR A 22 0.56 4.83 0.26
N GLY A 23 -0.18 3.98 -0.46
CA GLY A 23 -0.42 2.59 -0.05
C GLY A 23 0.59 1.59 -0.60
N LEU A 24 1.18 1.89 -1.76
CA LEU A 24 2.25 1.10 -2.40
C LEU A 24 3.61 1.44 -1.80
N ARG A 25 3.80 1.09 -0.53
CA ARG A 25 5.14 0.92 0.07
C ARG A 25 5.85 -0.26 -0.61
N ASN A 26 7.19 -0.31 -0.59
CA ASN A 26 7.99 -1.39 -1.18
C ASN A 26 8.24 -2.53 -0.16
N PRO A 27 7.47 -3.64 -0.21
CA PRO A 27 7.51 -4.63 0.86
C PRO A 27 8.63 -5.67 0.68
N PRO A 28 9.09 -6.04 -0.53
CA PRO A 28 10.33 -6.81 -0.68
C PRO A 28 11.52 -6.19 0.06
N VAL A 29 11.70 -4.87 -0.05
CA VAL A 29 12.79 -4.17 0.66
C VAL A 29 12.56 -4.21 2.17
N ALA A 30 11.32 -4.00 2.63
CA ALA A 30 10.99 -4.07 4.06
C ALA A 30 11.23 -5.47 4.65
N ILE A 31 10.86 -6.54 3.93
CA ILE A 31 11.11 -7.93 4.34
C ILE A 31 12.60 -8.22 4.36
N LEU A 32 13.35 -7.78 3.35
CA LEU A 32 14.80 -7.96 3.30
C LEU A 32 15.49 -7.31 4.50
N VAL A 33 15.17 -6.04 4.77
CA VAL A 33 15.74 -5.29 5.90
C VAL A 33 15.32 -5.91 7.23
N ALA A 34 14.06 -6.36 7.37
CA ALA A 34 13.58 -7.03 8.57
C ALA A 34 14.28 -8.37 8.82
N SER A 35 14.41 -9.22 7.79
CA SER A 35 15.09 -10.51 7.91
C SER A 35 16.58 -10.38 8.24
N GLN A 36 17.24 -9.34 7.71
CA GLN A 36 18.66 -9.09 7.94
C GLN A 36 18.97 -8.47 9.30
N ASN A 37 18.11 -7.58 9.82
CA ASN A 37 18.39 -6.83 11.05
C ASN A 37 17.65 -7.37 12.28
N PHE A 38 16.54 -8.10 12.09
CA PHE A 38 15.70 -8.62 13.16
C PHE A 38 15.54 -10.14 13.07
N SER A 39 16.66 -10.86 12.92
CA SER A 39 16.68 -12.32 12.72
C SER A 39 16.10 -13.13 13.90
N ALA A 40 16.08 -12.55 15.10
CA ALA A 40 15.49 -13.15 16.30
C ALA A 40 13.97 -12.94 16.41
N GLU A 41 13.38 -12.07 15.59
CA GLU A 41 11.97 -11.70 15.65
C GLU A 41 11.28 -11.95 14.30
N PRO A 42 10.82 -13.19 14.03
CA PRO A 42 10.18 -13.53 12.75
C PRO A 42 8.91 -12.71 12.47
N MET A 43 8.29 -12.12 13.49
CA MET A 43 7.16 -11.20 13.31
C MET A 43 7.55 -9.92 12.54
N ALA A 44 8.81 -9.46 12.62
CA ALA A 44 9.27 -8.27 11.90
C ALA A 44 9.23 -8.47 10.37
N ALA A 45 9.51 -9.68 9.89
CA ALA A 45 9.40 -10.03 8.46
C ALA A 45 7.96 -10.37 8.04
N MET A 46 7.09 -10.76 8.97
CA MET A 46 5.70 -11.12 8.69
C MET A 46 4.78 -9.90 8.55
N THR A 47 5.07 -8.82 9.27
CA THR A 47 4.26 -7.59 9.21
C THR A 47 4.21 -6.91 7.83
N PRO A 48 5.30 -6.75 7.06
CA PRO A 48 5.25 -6.15 5.73
C PRO A 48 4.53 -7.05 4.72
N LEU A 49 4.56 -8.37 4.93
CA LEU A 49 3.84 -9.37 4.17
C LEU A 49 2.32 -9.19 4.34
N LEU A 50 1.82 -9.15 5.58
CA LEU A 50 0.39 -8.92 5.85
C LEU A 50 -0.09 -7.59 5.29
N VAL A 51 0.74 -6.58 5.43
CA VAL A 51 0.55 -5.25 4.89
C VAL A 51 0.31 -5.24 3.38
N ILE A 52 1.07 -6.02 2.60
CA ILE A 52 0.92 -6.05 1.14
C ILE A 52 -0.36 -6.77 0.75
N ILE A 53 -0.69 -7.85 1.45
CA ILE A 53 -1.91 -8.64 1.20
C ILE A 53 -3.13 -7.73 1.42
N ILE A 54 -3.23 -7.11 2.59
CA ILE A 54 -4.35 -6.21 2.93
C ILE A 54 -4.37 -5.01 1.97
N GLY A 55 -3.21 -4.42 1.69
CA GLY A 55 -3.08 -3.29 0.78
C GLY A 55 -3.61 -3.61 -0.62
N LEU A 56 -3.20 -4.74 -1.19
CA LEU A 56 -3.63 -5.20 -2.51
C LEU A 56 -5.10 -5.61 -2.52
N SER A 57 -5.58 -6.29 -1.48
CA SER A 57 -6.99 -6.65 -1.34
C SER A 57 -7.92 -5.42 -1.34
N ILE A 58 -7.45 -4.27 -0.86
CA ILE A 58 -8.20 -3.01 -0.92
C ILE A 58 -8.01 -2.32 -2.28
N LEU A 59 -6.79 -2.31 -2.81
CA LEU A 59 -6.42 -1.64 -4.06
C LEU A 59 -7.09 -2.23 -5.29
N PHE A 60 -7.09 -3.55 -5.46
CA PHE A 60 -7.68 -4.23 -6.61
C PHE A 60 -9.16 -3.89 -6.83
N PRO A 61 -10.06 -4.00 -5.82
CA PRO A 61 -11.45 -3.63 -5.99
C PRO A 61 -11.65 -2.12 -6.18
N LEU A 62 -10.81 -1.28 -5.57
CA LEU A 62 -10.83 0.17 -5.80
C LEU A 62 -10.46 0.52 -7.24
N ALA A 63 -9.40 -0.08 -7.77
CA ALA A 63 -8.97 0.07 -9.15
C ALA A 63 -10.06 -0.42 -10.12
N ALA A 64 -10.67 -1.58 -9.85
CA ALA A 64 -11.77 -2.11 -10.67
C ALA A 64 -13.01 -1.19 -10.68
N LYS A 65 -13.36 -0.57 -9.54
CA LYS A 65 -14.46 0.41 -9.45
C LYS A 65 -14.16 1.71 -10.18
N ILE A 66 -12.90 2.17 -10.16
CA ILE A 66 -12.49 3.38 -10.86
C ILE A 66 -12.47 3.13 -12.37
N GLY A 67 -11.90 2.01 -12.83
CA GLY A 67 -11.86 1.63 -14.24
C GLY A 67 -13.23 1.37 -14.86
N LYS A 68 -14.22 0.92 -14.08
CA LYS A 68 -15.63 0.81 -14.54
C LYS A 68 -16.38 2.14 -14.64
N LYS A 69 -15.84 3.23 -14.07
CA LYS A 69 -16.45 4.56 -14.07
C LYS A 69 -15.75 5.55 -15.01
N ALA A 70 -14.70 5.12 -15.71
CA ALA A 70 -14.07 5.82 -16.82
C ALA A 70 -14.71 5.35 -18.12
#